data_AF-A0A378U2N2-F1
#
_entry.id   AF-A0A378U2N2-F1
#
_cell.length_a   1.000
_cell.length_b   1.000
_cell.length_c   1.000
_cell.angle_alpha   90.00
_cell.angle_beta   90.00
_cell.angle_gamma   90.00
#
_symmetry.space_group_name_H-M   'P 1'
#
loop_
_entity.id
_entity.type
_entity.pdbx_description
1 polymer ?
#
loop_
_entity_poly.entity_id
_entity_poly.type
_entity_poly.pdbx_seq_one_letter_code
_entity_poly.pdbx_strand_id
1 'polypeptide(L)'
;MLINQTLLIALCLLLFSCSKSDDDSVDELDVFSLAYVPLNSFDELNIQGYYYAGFKAEGRKASMLIKNSKACRSHDFLSLSKTKEGILDKLEYAFYIEGSFGCFQYAMHTFEENKLIETGKIFTTIRDQYSNRLFKGILEIGFQGEYLRIEDQISDYQRMDPNEKVYLYFKKERE
;
A
#
# COMPACT_ATOMS: atom_id res chain seq x y z
N MET A 1 38.45 14.87 -53.61
CA MET A 1 37.37 13.95 -53.20
C MET A 1 37.34 13.86 -51.67
N LEU A 2 37.06 14.97 -50.99
CA LEU A 2 37.25 15.12 -49.53
C LEU A 2 36.13 15.94 -48.85
N ILE A 3 34.95 16.03 -49.49
CA ILE A 3 33.80 16.81 -49.00
C ILE A 3 32.64 15.90 -48.54
N ASN A 4 32.63 14.61 -48.91
CA ASN A 4 31.54 13.69 -48.59
C ASN A 4 31.66 12.96 -47.24
N GLN A 5 32.82 13.02 -46.56
CA GLN A 5 33.00 12.32 -45.28
C GLN A 5 32.79 13.20 -44.04
N THR A 6 32.95 14.53 -44.16
CA THR A 6 32.75 15.48 -43.05
C THR A 6 31.27 15.77 -42.78
N LEU A 7 30.40 15.68 -43.80
CA LEU A 7 28.96 15.89 -43.63
C LEU A 7 28.28 14.74 -42.84
N LEU A 8 28.79 13.51 -42.96
CA LEU A 8 28.22 12.34 -42.30
C LEU A 8 28.50 12.32 -40.78
N ILE A 9 29.66 12.84 -40.36
CA ILE A 9 30.06 12.90 -38.95
C ILE A 9 29.29 14.00 -38.19
N ALA A 10 28.99 15.12 -38.86
CA ALA A 10 28.18 16.19 -38.27
C ALA A 10 26.71 15.78 -38.06
N LEU A 11 26.17 14.89 -38.91
CA LEU A 11 24.80 14.37 -38.76
C LEU A 11 24.68 13.33 -37.63
N CYS A 12 25.75 12.55 -37.35
CA CYS A 12 25.77 11.60 -36.25
C CYS A 12 25.86 12.28 -34.87
N LEU A 13 26.47 13.47 -34.77
CA LEU A 13 26.56 14.22 -33.51
C LEU A 13 25.23 14.86 -33.08
N LEU A 14 24.25 14.99 -33.98
CA LEU A 14 22.91 15.48 -33.64
C LEU A 14 22.00 14.37 -33.07
N LEU A 15 22.37 13.09 -33.21
CA LEU A 15 21.59 11.96 -32.68
C LEU A 15 22.02 11.54 -31.26
N PHE A 16 23.11 12.10 -30.73
CA PHE A 16 23.56 11.93 -29.33
C PHE A 16 23.27 13.14 -28.44
N SER A 17 22.48 14.10 -28.91
CA SER A 17 21.80 15.01 -28.00
C SER A 17 20.70 14.21 -27.31
N CYS A 18 21.08 13.45 -26.27
CA CYS A 18 20.19 13.14 -25.18
C CYS A 18 19.63 14.47 -24.71
N SER A 19 18.45 14.81 -25.23
CA SER A 19 17.52 15.71 -24.56
C SER A 19 17.39 15.14 -23.17
N LYS A 20 18.15 15.72 -22.24
CA LYS A 20 17.84 15.66 -20.83
C LYS A 20 16.47 16.31 -20.76
N SER A 21 15.42 15.49 -20.80
CA SER A 21 14.09 15.98 -20.50
C SER A 21 14.20 16.44 -19.06
N ASP A 22 14.24 17.76 -18.89
CA ASP A 22 13.83 18.38 -17.65
C ASP A 22 12.32 18.09 -17.54
N ASP A 23 12.00 16.84 -17.21
CA ASP A 23 10.73 16.53 -16.58
C ASP A 23 10.88 17.08 -15.17
N ASP A 24 10.46 18.34 -15.01
CA ASP A 24 9.93 18.83 -13.76
C ASP A 24 8.67 18.01 -13.43
N SER A 25 8.84 16.72 -13.17
CA SER A 25 7.87 16.00 -12.36
C SER A 25 7.98 16.66 -11.00
N VAL A 26 6.99 17.49 -10.68
CA VAL A 26 6.73 17.87 -9.29
C VAL A 26 6.78 16.56 -8.51
N ASP A 27 7.85 16.35 -7.75
CA ASP A 27 8.03 15.14 -6.94
C ASP A 27 6.78 15.05 -6.08
N GLU A 28 5.88 14.14 -6.45
CA GLU A 28 4.67 13.90 -5.70
C GLU A 28 5.12 13.61 -4.27
N LEU A 29 4.67 14.42 -3.31
CA LEU A 29 5.18 14.35 -1.94
C LEU A 29 5.19 12.89 -1.48
N ASP A 30 6.38 12.38 -1.20
CA ASP A 30 6.56 11.00 -0.79
C ASP A 30 5.62 10.74 0.39
N VAL A 31 4.67 9.80 0.25
CA VAL A 31 3.69 9.47 1.29
C VAL A 31 4.38 9.18 2.62
N PHE A 32 5.61 8.68 2.60
CA PHE A 32 6.40 8.36 3.80
C PHE A 32 6.99 9.58 4.51
N SER A 33 6.98 10.74 3.86
CA SER A 33 7.35 12.05 4.42
C SER A 33 6.18 12.81 5.04
N LEU A 34 4.94 12.39 4.74
CA LEU A 34 3.74 13.04 5.26
C LEU A 34 3.55 12.77 6.76
N ALA A 35 2.92 13.73 7.43
CA ALA A 35 2.60 13.59 8.84
C ALA A 35 1.63 12.42 9.08
N TYR A 36 1.97 11.60 10.07
CA TYR A 36 1.06 10.57 10.57
C TYR A 36 0.03 11.19 11.51
N VAL A 37 -1.24 10.86 11.27
CA VAL A 37 -2.39 11.25 12.09
C VAL A 37 -2.99 9.97 12.68
N PRO A 38 -2.91 9.77 14.01
CA PRO A 38 -3.44 8.57 14.63
C PRO A 38 -4.97 8.54 14.58
N LEU A 39 -5.55 7.33 14.45
CA LEU A 39 -7.00 7.13 14.42
C LEU A 39 -7.62 7.47 15.79
N ASN A 40 -8.61 8.36 15.85
CA ASN A 40 -9.28 8.74 17.11
C ASN A 40 -10.60 8.00 17.32
N SER A 41 -11.28 7.62 16.24
CA SER A 41 -12.50 6.81 16.27
C SER A 41 -12.62 5.93 15.04
N PHE A 42 -13.30 4.79 15.16
CA PHE A 42 -13.68 3.96 14.02
C PHE A 42 -14.69 4.63 13.07
N ASP A 43 -15.28 5.76 13.46
CA ASP A 43 -16.13 6.56 12.58
C ASP A 43 -15.36 7.33 11.51
N GLU A 44 -14.05 7.50 11.69
CA GLU A 44 -13.18 8.09 10.65
C GLU A 44 -12.92 7.12 9.50
N LEU A 45 -13.22 5.83 9.67
CA LEU A 45 -13.00 4.82 8.65
C LEU A 45 -14.14 4.81 7.62
N ASN A 46 -13.77 4.75 6.33
CA ASN A 46 -14.72 4.66 5.23
C ASN A 46 -15.37 3.28 5.15
N ILE A 47 -16.69 3.23 5.27
CA ILE A 47 -17.48 2.00 5.16
C ILE A 47 -17.45 1.37 3.76
N GLN A 48 -17.10 2.13 2.72
CA GLN A 48 -16.95 1.62 1.36
C GLN A 48 -15.66 0.82 1.17
N GLY A 49 -14.78 0.77 2.17
CA GLY A 49 -13.51 0.06 2.12
C GLY A 49 -12.37 0.85 1.49
N TYR A 50 -11.24 0.16 1.32
CA TYR A 50 -9.99 0.70 0.81
C TYR A 50 -9.28 -0.34 -0.07
N TYR A 51 -8.59 0.13 -1.10
CA TYR A 51 -7.70 -0.68 -1.95
C TYR A 51 -6.27 -0.62 -1.43
N TYR A 52 -5.55 -1.72 -1.54
CA TYR A 52 -4.12 -1.75 -1.24
C TYR A 52 -3.37 -0.77 -2.14
N ALA A 53 -2.49 0.02 -1.53
CA ALA A 53 -1.68 1.03 -2.21
C ALA A 53 -0.18 0.77 -2.08
N GLY A 54 0.25 -0.02 -1.10
CA GLY A 54 1.67 -0.32 -0.91
C GLY A 54 2.03 -0.71 0.51
N PHE A 55 3.33 -0.82 0.77
CA PHE A 55 3.84 -1.08 2.11
C PHE A 55 5.18 -0.36 2.36
N LYS A 56 5.48 -0.10 3.63
CA LYS A 56 6.76 0.41 4.11
C LYS A 56 7.42 -0.56 5.06
N ALA A 57 8.69 -0.84 4.82
CA ALA A 57 9.59 -1.61 5.67
C ALA A 57 10.90 -0.80 5.81
N GLU A 58 11.49 -0.73 7.00
CA GLU A 58 12.74 0.02 7.19
C GLU A 58 13.88 -0.61 6.38
N GLY A 59 14.70 0.23 5.75
CA GLY A 59 15.78 -0.22 4.87
C GLY A 59 15.36 -0.57 3.43
N ARG A 60 14.05 -0.66 3.13
CA ARG A 60 13.55 -0.66 1.75
C ARG A 60 12.79 0.63 1.48
N LYS A 61 13.04 1.27 0.32
CA LYS A 61 12.11 2.29 -0.16
C LYS A 61 10.74 1.66 -0.19
N ALA A 62 9.79 2.32 0.43
CA ALA A 62 8.47 1.78 0.53
C ALA A 62 7.84 1.74 -0.87
N SER A 63 7.22 0.60 -1.15
CA SER A 63 6.83 0.23 -2.51
C SER A 63 5.36 0.54 -2.66
N MET A 64 5.07 1.75 -3.11
CA MET A 64 3.73 2.09 -3.58
C MET A 64 3.46 1.37 -4.90
N LEU A 65 2.22 0.97 -5.12
CA LEU A 65 1.78 0.53 -6.43
C LEU A 65 1.92 1.70 -7.40
N ILE A 66 2.39 1.38 -8.61
CA ILE A 66 2.43 2.35 -9.69
C ILE A 66 0.99 2.65 -10.10
N LYS A 67 0.67 3.90 -10.41
CA LYS A 67 -0.65 4.30 -10.92
C LYS A 67 -1.08 3.43 -12.10
N ASN A 68 -2.33 2.98 -12.12
CA ASN A 68 -2.90 2.03 -13.08
C ASN A 68 -2.23 0.64 -13.11
N SER A 69 -1.59 0.21 -12.02
CA SER A 69 -0.93 -1.10 -11.91
C SER A 69 -1.88 -2.23 -12.32
N LYS A 70 -1.38 -3.10 -13.19
CA LYS A 70 -2.06 -4.35 -13.61
C LYS A 70 -1.73 -5.54 -12.71
N ALA A 71 -0.91 -5.34 -11.68
CA ALA A 71 -0.59 -6.40 -10.72
C ALA A 71 -1.86 -6.76 -9.93
N CYS A 72 -2.08 -8.04 -9.66
CA CYS A 72 -3.29 -8.47 -8.95
C CYS A 72 -3.46 -7.86 -7.57
N ARG A 73 -2.36 -7.45 -6.93
CA ARG A 73 -2.40 -6.72 -5.66
C ARG A 73 -3.10 -5.36 -5.73
N SER A 74 -3.29 -4.75 -6.90
CA SER A 74 -4.14 -3.55 -7.04
C SER A 74 -5.62 -3.84 -6.84
N HIS A 75 -6.01 -5.12 -6.79
CA HIS A 75 -7.34 -5.58 -6.43
C HIS A 75 -7.48 -5.96 -4.96
N ASP A 76 -6.37 -6.06 -4.20
CA ASP A 76 -6.41 -6.31 -2.76
C ASP A 76 -7.28 -5.25 -2.09
N PHE A 77 -8.20 -5.68 -1.23
CA PHE A 77 -9.28 -4.84 -0.73
C PHE A 77 -9.55 -5.06 0.75
N LEU A 78 -9.62 -3.97 1.50
CA LEU A 78 -9.94 -3.92 2.91
C LEU A 78 -11.38 -3.42 3.07
N SER A 79 -12.31 -4.32 3.38
CA SER A 79 -13.69 -3.99 3.75
C SER A 79 -13.86 -3.87 5.25
N LEU A 80 -14.91 -3.17 5.67
CA LEU A 80 -15.24 -2.95 7.07
C LEU A 80 -16.70 -3.27 7.31
N SER A 81 -16.99 -3.98 8.40
CA SER A 81 -18.34 -4.18 8.92
C SER A 81 -18.49 -3.48 10.26
N LYS A 82 -19.69 -2.91 10.49
CA LYS A 82 -20.08 -2.36 11.78
C LYS A 82 -21.24 -3.17 12.35
N THR A 83 -21.33 -3.26 13.68
CA THR A 83 -22.51 -3.79 14.36
C THR A 83 -23.72 -2.88 14.12
N LYS A 84 -24.91 -3.32 14.53
CA LYS A 84 -26.13 -2.49 14.43
C LYS A 84 -26.03 -1.19 15.22
N GLU A 85 -25.19 -1.17 16.25
CA GLU A 85 -24.89 -0.04 17.12
C GLU A 85 -23.79 0.88 16.56
N GLY A 86 -23.26 0.60 15.35
CA GLY A 86 -22.24 1.41 14.69
C GLY A 86 -20.81 1.15 15.16
N ILE A 87 -20.59 0.13 15.99
CA ILE A 87 -19.25 -0.26 16.48
C ILE A 87 -18.54 -1.04 15.37
N LEU A 88 -17.24 -0.82 15.17
CA LEU A 88 -16.46 -1.64 14.24
C LEU A 88 -16.48 -3.11 14.68
N ASP A 89 -17.07 -3.95 13.85
CA ASP A 89 -17.16 -5.40 14.07
C ASP A 89 -15.91 -6.06 13.48
N LYS A 90 -15.74 -5.94 12.16
CA LYS A 90 -14.62 -6.55 11.44
C LYS A 90 -13.93 -5.59 10.47
N LEU A 91 -12.63 -5.80 10.28
CA LEU A 91 -11.93 -5.43 9.05
C LEU A 91 -11.61 -6.73 8.31
N GLU A 92 -11.87 -6.78 7.02
CA GLU A 92 -11.63 -7.97 6.21
C GLU A 92 -10.73 -7.58 5.04
N TYR A 93 -9.53 -8.17 5.01
CA TYR A 93 -8.56 -7.92 3.97
C TYR A 93 -8.50 -9.09 3.00
N ALA A 94 -9.01 -8.89 1.79
CA ALA A 94 -8.99 -9.85 0.70
C ALA A 94 -7.73 -9.68 -0.15
N PHE A 95 -7.02 -10.79 -0.37
CA PHE A 95 -5.81 -10.87 -1.19
C PHE A 95 -6.12 -11.44 -2.56
N TYR A 96 -5.60 -10.83 -3.60
CA TYR A 96 -5.74 -11.26 -4.98
C TYR A 96 -4.38 -11.64 -5.57
N ILE A 97 -4.33 -12.81 -6.20
CA ILE A 97 -3.14 -13.29 -6.91
C ILE A 97 -3.47 -13.57 -8.37
N GLU A 98 -2.42 -13.69 -9.18
CA GLU A 98 -2.53 -14.06 -10.57
C GLU A 98 -2.89 -15.55 -10.71
N GLY A 99 -3.86 -15.84 -11.59
CA GLY A 99 -4.23 -17.17 -12.02
C GLY A 99 -4.45 -17.24 -13.52
N SER A 100 -4.81 -18.42 -14.01
CA SER A 100 -4.93 -18.69 -15.46
C SER A 100 -5.93 -17.79 -16.20
N PHE A 101 -6.90 -17.20 -15.49
CA PHE A 101 -7.94 -16.33 -16.05
C PHE A 101 -7.86 -14.88 -15.53
N GLY A 102 -6.70 -14.48 -15.03
CA GLY A 102 -6.47 -13.17 -14.43
C GLY A 102 -6.47 -13.23 -12.90
N CYS A 103 -6.80 -12.09 -12.27
CA CYS A 103 -6.73 -11.95 -10.83
C CYS A 103 -7.93 -12.61 -10.14
N PHE A 104 -7.67 -13.46 -9.16
CA PHE A 104 -8.71 -14.08 -8.34
C PHE A 104 -8.37 -13.93 -6.86
N GLN A 105 -9.40 -13.92 -6.02
CA GLN A 105 -9.23 -13.83 -4.58
C GLN A 105 -8.65 -15.15 -4.05
N TYR A 106 -7.46 -15.06 -3.48
CA TYR A 106 -6.70 -16.20 -2.95
C TYR A 106 -6.97 -16.45 -1.46
N ALA A 107 -7.03 -15.38 -0.69
CA ALA A 107 -7.14 -15.45 0.76
C ALA A 107 -7.93 -14.27 1.32
N MET A 108 -8.37 -14.41 2.56
CA MET A 108 -8.97 -13.33 3.32
C MET A 108 -8.51 -13.40 4.77
N HIS A 109 -8.03 -12.28 5.31
CA HIS A 109 -7.73 -12.14 6.73
C HIS A 109 -8.76 -11.25 7.41
N THR A 110 -9.28 -11.72 8.54
CA THR A 110 -10.28 -11.00 9.32
C THR A 110 -9.66 -10.48 10.61
N PHE A 111 -9.79 -9.18 10.82
CA PHE A 111 -9.47 -8.47 12.05
C PHE A 111 -10.77 -8.37 12.85
N GLU A 112 -10.81 -8.98 14.03
CA GLU A 112 -11.98 -9.07 14.90
C GLU A 112 -11.61 -8.80 16.36
N GLU A 113 -12.62 -8.73 17.24
CA GLU A 113 -12.44 -8.28 18.63
C GLU A 113 -11.84 -6.86 18.73
N ASN A 114 -12.08 -6.04 17.69
CA ASN A 114 -11.50 -4.73 17.49
C ASN A 114 -11.84 -3.76 18.62
N LYS A 115 -10.82 -3.17 19.24
CA LYS A 115 -10.99 -2.13 20.27
C LYS A 115 -9.94 -1.05 20.10
N LEU A 116 -10.38 0.20 19.96
CA LEU A 116 -9.48 1.34 20.07
C LEU A 116 -9.12 1.51 21.56
N ILE A 117 -7.89 1.14 21.91
CA ILE A 117 -7.42 1.16 23.31
C ILE A 117 -6.82 2.52 23.68
N GLU A 118 -6.24 3.20 22.70
CA GLU A 118 -5.81 4.59 22.74
C GLU A 118 -5.77 5.14 21.31
N THR A 119 -5.66 6.46 21.18
CA THR A 119 -5.52 7.12 19.88
C THR A 119 -4.39 6.49 19.06
N GLY A 120 -4.73 5.97 17.89
CA GLY A 120 -3.81 5.33 16.96
C GLY A 120 -3.43 3.88 17.29
N LYS A 121 -3.96 3.27 18.36
CA LYS A 121 -3.70 1.86 18.70
C LYS A 121 -4.97 1.04 18.81
N ILE A 122 -5.05 0.02 17.98
CA ILE A 122 -6.14 -0.95 17.96
C ILE A 122 -5.67 -2.28 18.54
N PHE A 123 -6.41 -2.78 19.54
CA PHE A 123 -6.34 -4.19 19.89
C PHE A 123 -7.20 -4.99 18.89
N THR A 124 -6.65 -6.08 18.35
CA THR A 124 -7.33 -6.96 17.40
C THR A 124 -6.84 -8.39 17.52
N THR A 125 -7.70 -9.33 17.13
CA THR A 125 -7.34 -10.70 16.77
C THR A 125 -7.42 -10.81 15.24
N ILE A 126 -6.34 -11.29 14.59
CA ILE A 126 -6.33 -11.54 13.16
C ILE A 126 -6.43 -13.04 12.91
N ARG A 127 -7.33 -13.42 12.00
CA ARG A 127 -7.53 -14.80 11.56
C ARG A 127 -7.45 -14.94 10.05
N ASP A 128 -7.06 -16.13 9.60
CA ASP A 128 -7.20 -16.52 8.19
C ASP A 128 -8.65 -16.91 7.85
N GLN A 129 -8.90 -17.23 6.57
CA GLN A 129 -10.22 -17.67 6.11
C GLN A 129 -10.72 -18.99 6.75
N TYR A 130 -9.84 -19.73 7.43
CA TYR A 130 -10.14 -20.98 8.12
C TYR A 130 -10.30 -20.77 9.64
N SER A 131 -10.35 -19.51 10.08
CA SER A 131 -10.44 -19.10 11.49
C SER A 131 -9.21 -19.42 12.35
N ASN A 132 -8.09 -19.81 11.75
CA ASN A 132 -6.82 -19.96 12.46
C ASN A 132 -6.32 -18.58 12.88
N ARG A 133 -5.87 -18.46 14.13
CA ARG A 133 -5.34 -17.20 14.66
C ARG A 133 -3.92 -16.96 14.13
N LEU A 134 -3.75 -15.92 13.32
CA LEU A 134 -2.47 -15.46 12.81
C LEU A 134 -1.78 -14.52 13.80
N PHE A 135 -2.55 -13.63 14.42
CA PHE A 135 -2.06 -12.63 15.35
C PHE A 135 -3.10 -12.30 16.42
N LYS A 136 -2.64 -11.86 17.59
CA LYS A 136 -3.47 -11.23 18.62
C LYS A 136 -2.64 -10.26 19.42
N GLY A 137 -3.05 -9.00 19.44
CA GLY A 137 -2.27 -7.95 20.08
C GLY A 137 -2.70 -6.56 19.66
N ILE A 138 -1.79 -5.62 19.83
CA ILE A 138 -1.99 -4.20 19.56
C ILE A 138 -1.28 -3.86 18.24
N LEU A 139 -1.96 -3.14 17.36
CA LEU A 139 -1.42 -2.59 16.12
C LEU A 139 -1.53 -1.08 16.12
N GLU A 140 -0.59 -0.42 15.44
CA GLU A 140 -0.77 0.97 15.05
C GLU A 140 -1.71 1.11 13.85
N ILE A 141 -2.63 2.07 13.93
CA ILE A 141 -3.57 2.41 12.85
C ILE A 141 -3.77 3.92 12.78
N GLY A 142 -3.90 4.46 11.58
CA GLY A 142 -4.20 5.88 11.39
C GLY A 142 -4.05 6.27 9.93
N PHE A 143 -3.88 7.56 9.68
CA PHE A 143 -3.74 8.11 8.34
C PHE A 143 -2.37 8.71 8.14
N GLN A 144 -1.83 8.61 6.93
CA GLN A 144 -0.63 9.31 6.52
C GLN A 144 -0.89 9.89 5.13
N GLY A 145 -1.14 11.20 5.08
CA GLY A 145 -1.84 11.79 3.94
C GLY A 145 -3.26 11.23 3.79
N GLU A 146 -3.61 10.79 2.58
CA GLU A 146 -4.93 10.20 2.29
C GLU A 146 -4.99 8.68 2.50
N TYR A 147 -3.88 8.07 2.92
CA TYR A 147 -3.75 6.63 3.04
C TYR A 147 -4.08 6.17 4.45
N LEU A 148 -4.97 5.17 4.58
CA LEU A 148 -5.09 4.39 5.79
C LEU A 148 -3.81 3.55 5.95
N ARG A 149 -3.12 3.73 7.06
CA ARG A 149 -1.91 3.02 7.45
C ARG A 149 -2.23 2.04 8.57
N ILE A 150 -1.87 0.78 8.40
CA ILE A 150 -2.04 -0.26 9.43
C ILE A 150 -0.69 -0.97 9.62
N GLU A 151 -0.27 -1.18 10.87
CA GLU A 151 0.88 -2.03 11.17
C GLU A 151 0.65 -3.45 10.63
N ASP A 152 1.64 -3.95 9.92
CA ASP A 152 1.57 -5.21 9.22
C ASP A 152 1.90 -6.39 10.14
N GLN A 153 0.91 -7.24 10.40
CA GLN A 153 1.08 -8.54 11.07
C GLN A 153 0.46 -9.67 10.22
N ILE A 154 0.34 -9.45 8.91
CA ILE A 154 -0.39 -10.33 7.99
C ILE A 154 0.38 -10.69 6.73
N SER A 155 1.32 -9.85 6.28
CA SER A 155 2.16 -10.23 5.14
C SER A 155 3.18 -11.28 5.53
N ASP A 156 3.69 -11.96 4.51
CA ASP A 156 4.80 -12.89 4.59
C ASP A 156 6.17 -12.18 4.60
N TYR A 157 6.20 -10.84 4.79
CA TYR A 157 7.43 -10.08 4.83
C TYR A 157 8.34 -10.55 5.97
N GLN A 158 9.52 -11.05 5.58
CA GLN A 158 10.56 -11.45 6.52
C GLN A 158 11.33 -10.20 6.97
N ARG A 159 11.09 -9.80 8.22
CA ARG A 159 11.80 -8.70 8.87
C ARG A 159 13.28 -9.04 9.04
N MET A 160 14.15 -8.10 8.70
CA MET A 160 15.59 -8.25 8.93
C MET A 160 15.96 -7.89 10.37
N ASP A 161 15.34 -6.84 10.91
CA ASP A 161 15.39 -6.49 12.33
C ASP A 161 14.08 -6.95 13.00
N PRO A 162 14.13 -7.80 14.05
CA PRO A 162 12.94 -8.21 14.80
C PRO A 162 12.11 -7.05 15.38
N ASN A 163 12.70 -5.87 15.58
CA ASN A 163 12.03 -4.68 16.11
C ASN A 163 11.47 -3.77 15.01
N GLU A 164 11.72 -4.10 13.73
CA GLU A 164 11.25 -3.35 12.60
C GLU A 164 9.72 -3.37 12.51
N LYS A 165 9.13 -2.16 12.42
CA LYS A 165 7.72 -2.02 12.09
C LYS A 165 7.54 -1.89 10.59
N VAL A 166 6.62 -2.71 10.10
CA VAL A 166 6.18 -2.72 8.71
C VAL A 166 4.76 -2.20 8.69
N TYR A 167 4.42 -1.43 7.66
CA TYR A 167 3.11 -0.82 7.54
C TYR A 167 2.53 -1.07 6.15
N LEU A 168 1.26 -1.46 6.10
CA LEU A 168 0.46 -1.52 4.89
C LEU A 168 -0.29 -0.19 4.71
N TYR A 169 -0.41 0.24 3.46
CA TYR A 169 -1.10 1.46 3.07
C TYR A 169 -2.28 1.12 2.17
N PHE A 170 -3.40 1.78 2.42
CA PHE A 170 -4.64 1.58 1.68
C PHE A 170 -5.28 2.92 1.29
N LYS A 171 -5.86 3.01 0.10
CA LYS A 171 -6.50 4.23 -0.43
C LYS A 171 -7.98 3.97 -0.73
N LYS A 172 -8.84 4.98 -0.58
CA LYS A 172 -10.29 4.86 -0.84
C LYS A 172 -10.61 4.59 -2.32
N GLU A 173 -9.77 5.11 -3.21
CA GLU A 173 -9.93 4.98 -4.65
C GLU A 173 -8.87 4.04 -5.22
N ARG A 174 -9.22 3.36 -6.32
CA ARG A 174 -8.26 2.56 -7.07
C ARG A 174 -7.40 3.51 -7.91
N GLU A 175 -6.09 3.48 -7.68
CA GLU A 175 -5.09 4.22 -8.49
C GLU A 175 -4.76 3.53 -9.81
#